data_AF-A0A947R568-F1
#
_entry.id   AF-A0A947R568-F1
#
_cell.length_a   1.000
_cell.length_b   1.000
_cell.length_c   1.000
_cell.angle_alpha   90.00
_cell.angle_beta   90.00
_cell.angle_gamma   90.00
#
_symmetry.space_group_name_H-M   'P 1'
#
loop_
_entity.id
_entity.type
_entity.pdbx_description
1 polymer ?
#
loop_
_entity_poly.entity_id
_entity_poly.type
_entity_poly.pdbx_seq_one_letter_code
_entity_poly.pdbx_strand_id
1 'polypeptide(L)' 'MSELLSKNSYSKNELSQLLGQKQISGQLKKVLKELLDGEYIEYTIPEKPQSRLQKYRLREKGKAWIEKNRL' A
#
# COMPACT_ATOMS: atom_id res chain seq x y z
N MET A 1 -8.26 -6.93 0.58
CA MET A 1 -7.10 -6.01 0.47
C MET A 1 -6.48 -5.98 -0.92
N SER A 2 -6.37 -7.12 -1.61
CA SER A 2 -5.73 -7.25 -2.92
C SER A 2 -6.42 -6.48 -4.07
N GLU A 3 -7.74 -6.36 -4.04
CA GLU A 3 -8.51 -5.72 -5.12
C GLU A 3 -8.43 -4.19 -5.10
N LEU A 4 -8.14 -3.62 -3.94
CA LEU A 4 -8.14 -2.18 -3.69
C LEU A 4 -7.08 -1.46 -4.53
N LEU A 5 -5.83 -1.91 -4.44
CA LEU A 5 -4.67 -1.23 -5.03
C LEU A 5 -4.50 -1.48 -6.54
N SER A 6 -5.36 -2.32 -7.15
CA SER A 6 -5.21 -2.73 -8.56
C SER A 6 -5.47 -1.60 -9.55
N LYS A 7 -6.24 -0.58 -9.17
CA LYS A 7 -6.59 0.57 -10.03
C LYS A 7 -6.25 1.95 -9.44
N ASN A 8 -5.96 2.04 -8.14
CA ASN A 8 -5.78 3.32 -7.44
C ASN A 8 -4.58 3.28 -6.48
N SER A 9 -3.92 4.43 -6.33
CA SER A 9 -2.96 4.67 -5.25
C SER A 9 -3.67 5.19 -4.01
N TYR A 10 -3.30 4.72 -2.83
CA TYR A 10 -3.90 5.15 -1.55
C TYR A 10 -2.84 5.65 -0.58
N SER A 11 -3.21 6.62 0.23
CA SER A 11 -2.46 7.06 1.41
C SER A 11 -2.62 6.07 2.58
N LYS A 12 -1.80 6.23 3.62
CA LYS A 12 -1.94 5.46 4.87
C LYS A 12 -3.33 5.61 5.50
N ASN A 13 -3.90 6.81 5.44
CA ASN A 13 -5.23 7.08 6.01
C ASN A 13 -6.32 6.38 5.21
N GLU A 14 -6.29 6.50 3.89
CA GLU A 14 -7.24 5.82 3.00
C GLU A 14 -7.18 4.30 3.21
N LEU A 15 -5.97 3.72 3.27
CA LEU A 15 -5.80 2.29 3.58
C LEU A 15 -6.37 1.93 4.95
N SER A 16 -6.08 2.70 5.99
CA SER A 16 -6.65 2.49 7.32
C SER A 16 -8.18 2.48 7.30
N GLN A 17 -8.80 3.45 6.63
CA GLN A 17 -10.26 3.57 6.51
C GLN A 17 -10.86 2.39 5.74
N LEU A 18 -10.23 1.98 4.65
CA LEU A 18 -10.69 0.85 3.84
C LEU A 18 -10.57 -0.49 4.58
N LEU A 19 -9.72 -0.56 5.60
CA LEU A 19 -9.62 -1.69 6.52
C LEU A 19 -10.61 -1.62 7.69
N GLY A 20 -11.51 -0.62 7.72
CA GLY A 20 -12.45 -0.41 8.81
C GLY A 20 -11.80 0.08 10.10
N GLN A 21 -10.54 0.55 10.05
CA GLN A 21 -9.83 1.00 11.23
C GLN A 21 -10.15 2.47 11.53
N LYS A 22 -10.54 2.76 12.78
CA LYS A 22 -10.80 4.13 13.26
C LYS A 22 -9.55 5.03 13.19
N GLN A 23 -8.36 4.44 13.25
CA GLN A 23 -7.07 5.13 13.20
C GLN A 23 -6.01 4.25 12.55
N ILE A 24 -4.93 4.87 12.07
CA ILE A 24 -3.78 4.15 11.48
C ILE A 24 -3.15 3.28 12.57
N SER A 25 -3.28 1.96 12.43
CA SER A 25 -2.65 1.02 13.34
C SER A 25 -1.13 0.94 13.15
N GLY A 26 -0.42 0.57 14.23
CA GLY A 26 1.01 0.22 14.15
C GLY A 26 1.25 -0.98 13.21
N GLN A 27 0.33 -1.94 13.21
CA GLN A 27 0.38 -3.09 12.30
C GLN A 27 0.31 -2.66 10.84
N LEU A 28 -0.58 -1.73 10.48
CA LEU A 28 -0.65 -1.21 9.10
C LEU A 28 0.67 -0.55 8.68
N LYS A 29 1.31 0.21 9.57
CA LYS A 29 2.63 0.81 9.28
C LYS A 29 3.69 -0.27 9.03
N LYS A 30 3.69 -1.33 9.85
CA LYS A 30 4.62 -2.45 9.72
C LYS A 30 4.42 -3.19 8.40
N VAL A 31 3.19 -3.55 8.06
CA VAL A 31 2.85 -4.22 6.79
C VAL A 31 3.24 -3.36 5.59
N LEU A 32 2.97 -2.06 5.62
CA LEU A 32 3.37 -1.17 4.51
C LEU A 32 4.88 -1.07 4.34
N LYS A 33 5.63 -1.09 5.45
CA LYS A 33 7.09 -1.13 5.40
C LYS A 33 7.58 -2.44 4.77
N GLU A 34 7.06 -3.59 5.22
CA GLU A 34 7.43 -4.90 4.66
C GLU A 34 7.09 -5.01 3.16
N LEU A 35 5.95 -4.45 2.72
CA LEU A 35 5.57 -4.44 1.31
C LEU A 35 6.45 -3.51 0.45
N LEU A 36 6.90 -2.38 1.01
CA LEU A 36 7.87 -1.51 0.35
C LEU A 36 9.25 -2.18 0.24
N ASP A 37 9.74 -2.72 1.35
CA ASP A 37 11.03 -3.41 1.43
C ASP A 37 11.06 -4.64 0.51
N GLY A 38 9.91 -5.32 0.36
CA GLY A 38 9.72 -6.43 -0.57
C GLY A 38 9.44 -6.02 -2.03
N GLU A 39 9.41 -4.72 -2.34
CA GLU A 39 9.11 -4.14 -3.65
C GLU A 39 7.74 -4.54 -4.23
N TYR A 40 6.78 -4.91 -3.39
CA TYR A 40 5.41 -5.21 -3.80
C TYR A 40 4.61 -3.93 -4.06
N ILE A 41 4.91 -2.86 -3.32
CA ILE A 41 4.34 -1.53 -3.49
C ILE A 41 5.44 -0.48 -3.61
N GLU A 42 5.09 0.70 -4.06
CA GLU A 42 5.98 1.85 -4.12
C GLU A 42 5.28 3.16 -3.81
N TYR A 43 6.10 4.18 -3.52
CA TYR A 43 5.65 5.54 -3.40
C TYR A 43 5.27 6.15 -4.74
N THR A 44 4.22 6.97 -4.75
CA THR A 44 3.86 7.77 -5.92
C THR A 44 4.73 9.01 -6.10
N ILE A 45 5.31 9.56 -5.02
CA ILE A 45 6.20 10.72 -5.03
C ILE A 45 7.52 10.34 -4.34
N PRO A 46 8.42 9.59 -5.02
CA PRO A 46 9.65 9.12 -4.40
C PRO A 46 10.59 10.26 -3.99
N GLU A 47 10.59 11.38 -4.72
CA GLU A 47 11.44 12.55 -4.45
C GLU A 47 11.07 13.29 -3.15
N LYS A 48 9.81 13.14 -2.69
CA LYS A 48 9.30 13.81 -1.48
C LYS A 48 8.66 12.79 -0.54
N PRO A 49 9.46 11.94 0.13
CA PRO A 49 8.95 10.83 0.94
C PRO A 49 8.09 11.29 2.13
N GLN A 50 8.32 12.51 2.62
CA GLN A 50 7.56 13.13 3.71
C GLN A 50 6.34 13.94 3.22
N SER A 51 6.06 13.94 1.92
CA SER A 51 4.92 14.68 1.37
C SER A 51 3.61 14.21 2.01
N ARG A 52 2.76 15.17 2.39
CA ARG A 52 1.39 14.90 2.85
C ARG A 52 0.52 14.26 1.77
N LEU A 53 0.90 14.43 0.50
CA LEU A 53 0.22 13.84 -0.67
C LEU A 53 0.79 12.47 -1.05
N GLN A 54 1.72 11.92 -0.25
CA GLN A 54 2.33 10.63 -0.56
C GLN A 54 1.30 9.50 -0.52
N LYS A 55 1.27 8.71 -1.59
CA LYS A 55 0.44 7.51 -1.71
C LYS A 55 1.30 6.30 -2.05
N TYR A 56 0.69 5.12 -1.91
CA TYR A 56 1.26 3.82 -2.22
C TYR A 56 0.53 3.24 -3.43
N ARG A 57 1.26 2.67 -4.37
CA ARG A 57 0.70 1.95 -5.53
C ARG A 57 1.35 0.56 -5.66
N LEU A 58 0.64 -0.39 -6.25
CA LEU A 58 1.21 -1.71 -6.55
C LEU A 58 2.28 -1.61 -7.65
N ARG A 59 3.36 -2.37 -7.47
CA ARG A 59 4.32 -2.69 -8.53
C ARG A 59 3.91 -3.97 -9.26
N GLU A 60 4.54 -4.23 -10.40
CA GLU A 60 4.34 -5.46 -11.18
C GLU A 60 4.55 -6.72 -10.33
N LYS A 61 5.58 -6.74 -9.48
CA LYS A 61 5.81 -7.83 -8.50
C LYS A 61 4.63 -8.01 -7.53
N GLY A 62 4.07 -6.90 -7.05
CA GLY A 62 2.86 -6.88 -6.21
C GLY A 62 1.64 -7.44 -6.91
N LYS A 63 1.41 -7.04 -8.16
CA LYS A 63 0.31 -7.54 -9.00
C LYS A 63 0.43 -9.05 -9.22
N ALA A 64 1.61 -9.53 -9.64
CA ALA A 64 1.87 -10.94 -9.86
C ALA A 64 1.72 -11.78 -8.58
N TRP A 65 2.17 -11.25 -7.43
CA TRP A 65 1.99 -11.91 -6.14
C TRP A 65 0.51 -12.02 -5.76
N ILE A 66 -0.28 -10.95 -5.94
CA ILE A 66 -1.71 -10.96 -5.68
C ILE A 66 -2.43 -11.98 -6.56
N GLU A 67 -2.11 -12.01 -7.86
CA GLU A 67 -2.70 -12.95 -8.81
C GLU A 67 -2.38 -14.41 -8.42
N LYS A 68 -1.13 -14.68 -8.02
CA LYS A 68 -0.69 -16.01 -7.57
C LYS A 68 -1.33 -16.46 -6.24
N ASN A 69 -1.60 -15.53 -5.32
CA ASN A 69 -2.18 -15.82 -4.01
C ASN A 69 -3.71 -15.65 -3.98
N ARG A 70 -4.36 -15.47 -5.13
CA ARG A 70 -5.82 -15.42 -5.27
C ARG A 70 -6.47 -16.82 -5.32
N LEU A 71 -5.73 -17.87 -4.96
CA LEU A 71 -6.19 -19.25 -4.85
C LEU A 71 -6.94 -19.50 -3.54
#